data_AF-A0A1I3P3H3-F1
#
_entry.id   AF-A0A1I3P3H3-F1
#
_cell.length_a   1.000
_cell.length_b   1.000
_cell.length_c   1.000
_cell.angle_alpha   90.00
_cell.angle_beta   90.00
_cell.angle_gamma   90.00
#
_symmetry.space_group_name_H-M   'P 1'
#
loop_
_entity.id
_entity.type
_entity.pdbx_description
1 polymer ?
#
loop_
_entity_poly.entity_id
_entity_poly.type
_entity_poly.pdbx_seq_one_letter_code
_entity_poly.pdbx_strand_id
1 'polypeptide(L)'
;MPREIGATGEAVHLLLDTGHATWGGADPVALAARCRERISHVHAKDVRKPVMAQAGVEGWSLLDAVLGKGKELGVYTVPGDGMVDYPAVFALCRAIRAGSWPSRAPKRRIP
;
A
#
# COMPACT_ATOMS: atom_id res chain seq x y z
N MET A 1 -1.10 -12.54 11.06
CA MET A 1 -1.24 -11.06 11.08
C MET A 1 0.09 -10.41 11.46
N PRO A 2 0.45 -9.23 10.92
CA PRO A 2 1.56 -8.41 11.41
C PRO A 2 1.38 -8.04 12.89
N ARG A 3 2.48 -7.86 13.62
CA ARG A 3 2.48 -7.63 15.08
C ARG A 3 1.68 -6.39 15.46
N GLU A 4 1.84 -5.32 14.68
CA GLU A 4 1.24 -4.00 14.90
C GLU A 4 -0.28 -4.09 14.80
N ILE A 5 -0.80 -4.70 13.74
CA ILE A 5 -2.24 -4.90 13.53
C ILE A 5 -2.80 -5.89 14.57
N GLY A 6 -2.08 -6.97 14.86
CA GLY A 6 -2.51 -7.98 15.84
C GLY A 6 -2.62 -7.45 17.27
N ALA A 7 -1.88 -6.38 17.60
CA ALA A 7 -1.94 -5.71 18.89
C ALA A 7 -3.07 -4.65 18.98
N THR A 8 -3.87 -4.47 17.93
CA THR A 8 -4.95 -3.46 17.88
C THR A 8 -6.34 -4.09 17.83
N GLY A 9 -7.31 -3.42 18.45
CA GLY A 9 -8.73 -3.81 18.38
C GLY A 9 -9.36 -3.54 17.01
N GLU A 10 -10.61 -3.97 16.85
CA GLU A 10 -11.33 -3.99 15.56
C GLU A 10 -11.43 -2.61 14.87
N ALA A 11 -11.48 -1.52 15.64
CA ALA A 11 -11.60 -0.16 15.10
C ALA A 11 -10.38 0.30 14.27
N VAL A 12 -9.23 -0.38 14.38
CA VAL A 12 -8.01 -0.03 13.63
C VAL A 12 -7.98 -0.83 12.33
N HIS A 13 -7.87 -0.17 11.20
CA HIS A 13 -7.73 -0.84 9.90
C HIS A 13 -6.37 -0.53 9.27
N LEU A 14 -5.92 -1.42 8.39
CA LEU A 14 -4.71 -1.29 7.61
C LEU A 14 -5.00 -0.52 6.31
N LEU A 15 -4.18 0.50 6.06
CA LEU A 15 -3.97 1.06 4.74
C LEU A 15 -2.85 0.25 4.07
N LEU A 16 -3.17 -0.47 3.00
CA LEU A 16 -2.16 -1.18 2.22
C LEU A 16 -1.55 -0.21 1.20
N ASP A 17 -0.31 0.24 1.45
CA ASP A 17 0.47 1.00 0.48
C ASP A 17 1.42 0.06 -0.27
N THR A 18 1.13 -0.16 -1.55
CA THR A 18 1.86 -1.10 -2.40
C THR A 18 3.30 -0.67 -2.68
N GLY A 19 3.55 0.65 -2.75
CA GLY A 19 4.87 1.19 -3.06
C GLY A 19 5.79 1.12 -1.86
N HIS A 20 5.31 1.57 -0.70
CA HIS A 20 6.06 1.50 0.54
C HIS A 20 6.34 0.05 0.97
N ALA A 21 5.37 -0.86 0.80
CA ALA A 21 5.60 -2.28 1.06
C ALA A 21 6.75 -2.81 0.20
N THR A 22 6.68 -2.59 -1.12
CA THR A 22 7.67 -3.09 -2.08
C THR A 22 9.07 -2.53 -1.81
N TRP A 23 9.19 -1.21 -1.63
CA TRP A 23 10.50 -0.60 -1.38
C TRP A 23 11.05 -0.92 0.01
N GLY A 24 10.17 -1.10 1.01
CA GLY A 24 10.53 -1.62 2.33
C GLY A 24 10.92 -3.10 2.35
N GLY A 25 10.92 -3.78 1.19
CA GLY A 25 11.30 -5.20 1.04
C GLY A 25 10.18 -6.19 1.38
N ALA A 26 8.96 -5.73 1.60
CA ALA A 26 7.80 -6.58 1.80
C ALA A 26 7.09 -6.88 0.46
N ASP A 27 6.44 -8.04 0.38
CA ASP A 27 5.55 -8.37 -0.73
C ASP A 27 4.12 -7.84 -0.47
N PRO A 28 3.62 -6.89 -1.29
CA PRO A 28 2.26 -6.38 -1.13
C PRO A 28 1.17 -7.44 -1.34
N VAL A 29 1.41 -8.47 -2.15
CA VAL A 29 0.46 -9.58 -2.35
C VAL A 29 0.36 -10.42 -1.08
N ALA A 30 1.51 -10.79 -0.49
CA ALA A 30 1.53 -11.47 0.80
C ALA A 30 0.90 -10.65 1.93
N LEU A 31 1.13 -9.32 1.97
CA LEU A 31 0.47 -8.44 2.93
C LEU A 31 -1.05 -8.38 2.72
N ALA A 32 -1.51 -8.27 1.46
CA ALA A 32 -2.92 -8.30 1.13
C ALA A 32 -3.57 -9.60 1.60
N ALA A 33 -2.94 -10.76 1.34
CA ALA A 33 -3.44 -12.06 1.78
C ALA A 33 -3.52 -12.17 3.30
N ARG A 34 -2.46 -11.75 4.01
CA ARG A 34 -2.36 -11.84 5.48
C ARG A 34 -3.33 -10.90 6.20
N CYS A 35 -3.61 -9.73 5.63
CA CYS A 35 -4.34 -8.65 6.29
C CYS A 35 -5.72 -8.36 5.67
N ARG A 36 -6.18 -9.18 4.71
CA ARG A 36 -7.39 -8.93 3.91
C ARG A 36 -8.61 -8.44 4.72
N GLU A 37 -8.81 -9.00 5.91
CA GLU A 37 -9.97 -8.70 6.78
C GLU A 37 -9.85 -7.34 7.49
N ARG A 38 -8.63 -6.82 7.58
CA ARG A 38 -8.33 -5.54 8.23
C ARG A 38 -7.98 -4.44 7.24
N ILE A 39 -7.94 -4.72 5.93
CA ILE A 39 -7.65 -3.69 4.91
C ILE A 39 -8.93 -2.87 4.65
N SER A 40 -8.83 -1.55 4.80
CA SER A 40 -9.95 -0.64 4.49
C SER A 40 -9.63 0.34 3.36
N HIS A 41 -8.35 0.53 3.06
CA HIS A 41 -7.88 1.47 2.06
C HIS A 41 -6.63 0.95 1.36
N VAL A 42 -6.45 1.31 0.09
CA VAL A 42 -5.29 0.92 -0.70
C VAL A 42 -4.69 2.16 -1.36
N HIS A 43 -3.39 2.38 -1.14
CA HIS A 43 -2.60 3.28 -1.96
C HIS A 43 -1.89 2.46 -3.05
N ALA A 44 -2.32 2.70 -4.29
CA ALA A 44 -1.77 2.07 -5.47
C ALA A 44 -0.59 2.89 -6.01
N LYS A 45 0.57 2.78 -5.34
CA LYS A 45 1.85 3.34 -5.77
C LYS A 45 2.71 2.20 -6.32
N ASP A 46 3.06 2.28 -7.60
CA ASP A 46 3.97 1.31 -8.21
C ASP A 46 5.42 1.78 -8.05
N VAL A 47 6.37 0.90 -8.31
CA VAL A 47 7.80 1.14 -8.05
C VAL A 47 8.63 0.92 -9.31
N ARG A 48 9.40 1.95 -9.69
CA ARG A 48 10.42 1.85 -10.73
C ARG A 48 11.64 1.13 -10.16
N LYS A 49 11.77 -0.17 -10.45
CA LYS A 49 12.88 -1.02 -9.99
C LYS A 49 14.28 -0.42 -10.22
N PRO A 50 14.60 0.20 -11.38
CA PRO A 50 15.92 0.78 -11.61
C PRO A 50 16.24 1.93 -10.65
N VAL A 51 15.29 2.85 -10.46
CA VAL A 51 15.45 4.01 -9.56
C VAL A 51 15.55 3.56 -8.10
N MET A 52 14.74 2.57 -7.70
CA MET A 52 14.81 1.98 -6.35
C MET A 52 16.20 1.40 -6.06
N ALA A 53 16.75 0.64 -7.01
CA ALA A 53 18.07 0.04 -6.87
C ALA A 53 19.17 1.10 -6.79
N GLN A 54 19.12 2.11 -7.66
CA GLN A 54 20.08 3.21 -7.67
C GLN A 54 20.03 4.01 -6.36
N ALA A 55 18.83 4.39 -5.90
CA ALA A 55 18.65 5.11 -4.64
C ALA A 55 19.24 4.35 -3.44
N GLY A 56 19.12 3.02 -3.43
CA GLY A 56 19.71 2.16 -2.40
C GLY A 56 21.25 2.12 -2.46
N VAL A 57 21.83 1.99 -3.66
CA VAL A 57 23.29 1.97 -3.84
C VAL A 57 23.92 3.31 -3.49
N GLU A 58 23.28 4.41 -3.90
CA GLU A 58 23.79 5.77 -3.70
C GLU A 58 23.38 6.39 -2.36
N GLY A 59 22.58 5.69 -1.54
CA GLY A 59 22.17 6.18 -0.23
C GLY A 59 21.33 7.46 -0.28
N TRP A 60 20.39 7.56 -1.22
CA TRP A 60 19.56 8.74 -1.38
C TRP A 60 18.65 8.98 -0.17
N SER A 61 18.35 10.25 0.12
CA SER A 61 17.27 10.57 1.04
C SER A 61 15.92 10.12 0.47
N LEU A 62 14.92 9.92 1.34
CA LEU A 62 13.56 9.61 0.88
C LEU A 62 13.04 10.67 -0.11
N LEU A 63 13.30 11.95 0.17
CA LEU A 63 12.84 13.04 -0.67
C LEU A 63 13.47 13.00 -2.05
N ASP A 64 14.80 12.80 -2.13
CA ASP A 64 15.52 12.70 -3.41
C ASP A 64 15.02 11.50 -4.22
N ALA A 65 14.77 10.36 -3.57
CA ALA A 65 14.26 9.17 -4.25
C ALA A 65 12.82 9.33 -4.72
N VAL A 66 11.99 10.09 -4.01
CA VAL A 66 10.60 10.37 -4.44
C VAL A 66 10.55 11.41 -5.56
N LEU A 67 11.36 12.46 -5.48
CA LEU A 67 11.36 13.54 -6.48
C LEU A 67 12.19 13.21 -7.72
N GLY A 68 13.19 12.33 -7.59
CA GLY A 68 14.24 12.16 -8.58
C GLY A 68 15.33 13.24 -8.45
N LYS A 69 16.48 13.01 -9.09
CA LYS A 69 17.56 14.00 -9.15
C LYS A 69 17.58 14.69 -10.52
N GLY A 70 17.36 16.00 -10.52
CA GLY A 70 17.42 16.82 -11.74
C GLY A 70 16.29 16.48 -12.73
N LYS A 71 16.65 15.83 -13.85
CA LYS A 71 15.70 15.42 -14.90
C LYS A 71 15.22 13.97 -14.77
N GLU A 72 15.74 13.24 -13.77
CA GLU A 72 15.38 11.85 -13.55
C GLU A 72 14.00 11.72 -12.89
N LEU A 73 13.30 10.63 -13.20
CA LEU A 73 12.03 10.31 -12.57
C LEU A 73 12.26 9.75 -11.16
N GLY A 74 11.33 10.05 -10.25
CA GLY A 74 11.30 9.45 -8.92
C GLY A 74 10.96 7.97 -8.92
N VAL A 75 11.13 7.34 -7.76
CA VAL A 75 10.97 5.90 -7.52
C VAL A 75 9.52 5.43 -7.66
N TYR A 76 8.55 6.26 -7.26
CA TYR A 76 7.14 5.91 -7.35
C TYR A 76 6.54 6.26 -8.71
N THR A 77 5.63 5.40 -9.17
CA THR A 77 4.89 5.58 -10.41
C THR A 77 3.45 5.07 -10.30
N VAL A 78 2.69 5.19 -11.38
CA VAL A 78 1.32 4.71 -11.51
C VAL A 78 1.30 3.19 -11.71
N PRO A 79 0.24 2.49 -11.24
CA PRO A 79 0.07 1.06 -11.46
C PRO A 79 0.23 0.64 -12.92
N GLY A 80 1.09 -0.36 -13.16
CA GLY A 80 1.37 -0.90 -14.49
C GLY A 80 2.59 -0.27 -15.19
N ASP A 81 3.18 0.78 -14.60
CA ASP A 81 4.45 1.38 -15.03
C ASP A 81 5.62 0.98 -14.10
N GLY A 82 5.42 -0.03 -13.25
CA GLY A 82 6.45 -0.52 -12.33
C GLY A 82 6.47 -2.04 -12.21
N MET A 83 6.70 -2.53 -10.99
CA MET A 83 6.97 -3.95 -10.71
C MET A 83 5.95 -4.64 -9.80
N VAL A 84 4.93 -3.92 -9.33
CA VAL A 84 3.92 -4.50 -8.44
C VAL A 84 2.87 -5.31 -9.22
N ASP A 85 2.57 -6.53 -8.77
CA ASP A 85 1.48 -7.37 -9.31
C ASP A 85 0.11 -6.89 -8.79
N TYR A 86 -0.41 -5.85 -9.42
CA TYR A 86 -1.74 -5.30 -9.09
C TYR A 86 -2.91 -6.25 -9.33
N PRO A 87 -2.95 -7.06 -10.41
CA PRO A 87 -3.98 -8.09 -10.56
C PRO A 87 -4.11 -8.99 -9.33
N ALA A 88 -2.99 -9.48 -8.79
CA ALA A 88 -2.96 -10.30 -7.59
C ALA A 88 -3.35 -9.52 -6.32
N VAL A 89 -2.78 -8.33 -6.10
CA VAL A 89 -3.13 -7.46 -4.95
C VAL A 89 -4.64 -7.20 -4.94
N PHE A 90 -5.20 -6.77 -6.07
CA PHE A 90 -6.61 -6.45 -6.14
C PHE A 90 -7.52 -7.68 -6.09
N ALA A 91 -7.08 -8.86 -6.51
CA ALA A 91 -7.87 -10.09 -6.34
C ALA A 91 -8.14 -10.36 -4.85
N LEU A 92 -7.13 -10.12 -4.01
CA LEU A 92 -7.22 -10.29 -2.56
C LEU A 92 -8.01 -9.17 -1.89
N CYS A 93 -7.91 -7.93 -2.39
CA CYS A 93 -8.69 -6.80 -1.88
C CYS A 93 -10.15 -6.77 -2.39
N ARG A 94 -10.45 -7.35 -3.56
CA ARG A 94 -11.80 -7.36 -4.16
C ARG A 94 -12.84 -8.10 -3.32
N ALA A 95 -12.42 -9.05 -2.49
CA ALA A 95 -13.28 -9.70 -1.49
C ALA A 95 -13.94 -8.71 -0.51
N ILE A 96 -13.38 -7.50 -0.37
CA ILE A 96 -13.87 -6.43 0.53
C ILE A 96 -15.03 -5.65 -0.13
N ARG A 97 -15.12 -5.62 -1.47
CA ARG A 97 -16.13 -4.81 -2.20
C ARG A 97 -17.52 -5.45 -2.30
N ALA A 98 -17.68 -6.73 -1.98
CA ALA A 98 -18.97 -7.42 -2.11
C ALA A 98 -19.91 -7.24 -0.89
N GLY A 99 -19.54 -6.47 0.14
CA GLY A 99 -20.46 -6.22 1.26
C GLY A 99 -19.93 -5.54 2.52
N SER A 100 -18.66 -5.07 2.57
CA SER A 100 -18.05 -4.62 3.82
C SER A 100 -17.51 -3.19 3.82
N TRP A 101 -17.98 -2.31 2.93
CA TRP A 101 -17.91 -0.88 3.28
C TRP A 101 -18.88 -0.69 4.45
N PRO A 102 -18.51 -0.03 5.56
CA PRO A 102 -19.50 0.33 6.56
C PRO A 102 -20.52 1.23 5.88
N SER A 103 -21.64 0.65 5.46
CA SER A 103 -22.86 1.38 5.17
C SER A 103 -23.10 2.23 6.41
N ARG A 104 -22.82 3.53 6.29
CA ARG A 104 -23.06 4.60 7.26
C ARG A 104 -23.40 4.09 8.66
N ALA A 105 -22.50 4.28 9.63
CA ALA A 105 -22.90 4.28 11.03
C ALA A 105 -24.23 5.08 11.15
N PRO A 106 -25.29 4.51 11.76
CA PRO A 106 -26.58 5.18 11.81
C PRO A 106 -26.36 6.57 12.41
N LYS A 107 -26.81 7.61 11.71
CA LYS A 107 -26.74 8.98 12.23
C LYS A 107 -27.48 8.98 13.56
N ARG A 108 -26.74 9.04 14.66
CA ARG A 108 -27.30 9.17 16.01
C ARG A 108 -28.07 10.50 16.00
N ARG A 109 -29.41 10.42 16.03
CA ARG A 109 -30.26 11.60 16.15
C ARG A 109 -30.09 12.06 17.59
N ILE A 110 -29.33 13.14 17.78
CA ILE A 110 -29.24 13.83 19.06
C ILE A 110 -30.61 14.51 19.25
N PRO A 111 -31.25 14.39 20.43
CA PRO A 111 -32.57 14.98 20.69
C PRO A 111 -32.56 16.51 20.54
#